data_AF-A0AAU6DS78-F1
#
_entry.id   AF-A0AAU6DS78-F1
#
_cell.length_a   1.000
_cell.length_b   1.000
_cell.length_c   1.000
_cell.angle_alpha   90.00
_cell.angle_beta   90.00
_cell.angle_gamma   90.00
#
_symmetry.space_group_name_H-M   'P 1'
#
loop_
_entity.id
_entity.type
_entity.pdbx_description
1 polymer ?
#
loop_
_entity_poly.entity_id
_entity_poly.type
_entity_poly.pdbx_seq_one_letter_code
_entity_poly.pdbx_strand_id
1 'polypeptide(L)'
;MLVVSAAAPARATTYCGKYDVVGDIEQRYIQMGGPGGSLGCPLTDELVNPDGFGRRTQFDHGTIYWSARTGAWPVWGAIGDYWCSQGCEAGWTGYPTGAEYTVGNEIRQNFQCTVIHFQDLGGGSTRTWSEGNTCA
;
A
#
# COMPACT_ATOMS: atom_id res chain seq x y z
N MET A 1 -32.78 11.95 4.91
CA MET A 1 -32.27 11.39 6.18
C MET A 1 -30.78 11.16 5.98
N LEU A 2 -29.93 12.11 6.40
CA LEU A 2 -28.48 11.94 6.34
C LEU A 2 -28.10 10.91 7.40
N VAL A 3 -27.51 9.80 6.99
CA VAL A 3 -26.77 8.95 7.92
C VAL A 3 -25.44 9.62 8.23
N VAL A 4 -25.25 9.83 9.53
CA VAL A 4 -24.08 10.42 10.17
C VAL A 4 -22.84 9.58 9.85
N SER A 5 -21.78 10.18 9.31
CA SER A 5 -20.45 9.56 9.36
C SER A 5 -19.92 9.71 10.78
N ALA A 6 -19.83 8.60 11.50
CA ALA A 6 -19.09 8.54 12.75
C ALA A 6 -17.59 8.53 12.39
N ALA A 7 -16.85 9.53 12.88
CA ALA A 7 -15.40 9.41 13.01
C ALA A 7 -15.09 8.24 13.96
N ALA A 8 -14.25 7.31 13.51
CA ALA A 8 -13.73 6.22 14.36
C ALA A 8 -12.96 6.82 15.56
N PRO A 9 -12.95 6.15 16.74
CA PRO A 9 -12.36 6.71 17.94
C PRO A 9 -10.83 6.82 17.82
N ALA A 10 -10.25 7.82 18.48
CA ALA A 10 -8.82 8.10 18.57
C ALA A 10 -8.04 7.10 19.47
N ARG A 11 -8.43 5.83 19.49
CA ARG A 11 -7.82 4.80 20.33
C ARG A 11 -7.27 3.69 19.46
N ALA A 12 -6.00 3.38 19.63
CA ALA A 12 -5.35 2.31 18.90
C ALA A 12 -6.00 0.96 19.15
N THR A 13 -6.32 0.24 18.07
CA THR A 13 -6.79 -1.14 18.15
C THR A 13 -5.60 -2.07 18.04
N THR A 14 -5.38 -2.87 19.08
CA THR A 14 -4.37 -3.93 19.06
C THR A 14 -4.90 -5.13 18.27
N TYR A 15 -4.23 -5.47 17.18
CA TYR A 15 -4.55 -6.63 16.36
C TYR A 15 -3.60 -7.79 16.64
N CYS A 16 -4.15 -9.00 16.55
CA CYS A 16 -3.44 -10.26 16.80
C CYS A 16 -2.68 -10.29 18.15
N GLY A 17 -3.15 -9.50 19.11
CA GLY A 17 -2.58 -9.38 20.45
C GLY A 17 -1.17 -8.75 20.51
N LYS A 18 -0.69 -8.10 19.45
CA LYS A 18 0.72 -7.69 19.37
C LYS A 18 0.98 -6.25 18.95
N TYR A 19 0.30 -5.76 17.91
CA TYR A 19 0.58 -4.44 17.35
C TYR A 19 -0.67 -3.62 17.16
N ASP A 20 -0.50 -2.31 17.32
CA ASP A 20 -1.51 -1.31 17.17
C ASP A 20 -1.51 -0.78 15.73
N VAL A 21 -2.67 -0.85 15.08
CA VAL A 21 -2.90 -0.23 13.77
C VAL A 21 -3.87 0.92 13.98
N VAL A 22 -3.55 2.10 13.45
CA VAL A 22 -4.32 3.32 13.72
C VAL A 22 -4.63 4.12 12.45
N GLY A 23 -5.54 5.09 12.58
CA GLY A 23 -5.77 6.12 11.56
C GLY A 23 -6.27 5.56 10.22
N ASP A 24 -5.85 6.20 9.13
CA ASP A 24 -6.28 5.82 7.77
C ASP A 24 -5.73 4.45 7.36
N ILE A 25 -4.59 4.04 7.92
CA ILE A 25 -4.02 2.70 7.71
C ILE A 25 -4.95 1.64 8.32
N GLU A 26 -5.43 1.85 9.55
CA GLU A 26 -6.40 0.96 10.20
C GLU A 26 -7.71 0.90 9.42
N GLN A 27 -8.24 2.05 9.01
CA GLN A 27 -9.47 2.11 8.22
C GLN A 27 -9.34 1.27 6.94
N ARG A 28 -8.22 1.39 6.23
CA ARG A 28 -7.95 0.57 5.05
C ARG A 28 -7.81 -0.90 5.40
N TYR A 29 -7.06 -1.22 6.45
CA TYR A 29 -6.85 -2.59 6.88
C TYR A 29 -8.18 -3.30 7.23
N ILE A 30 -9.09 -2.62 7.93
CA ILE A 30 -10.44 -3.12 8.21
C ILE A 30 -11.25 -3.32 6.92
N GLN A 31 -11.20 -2.37 5.98
CA GLN A 31 -11.87 -2.51 4.68
C GLN A 31 -11.37 -3.72 3.88
N MET A 32 -10.12 -4.12 4.10
CA MET A 32 -9.50 -5.29 3.49
C MET A 32 -9.72 -6.59 4.26
N GLY A 33 -10.56 -6.59 5.30
CA GLY A 33 -10.92 -7.77 6.09
C GLY A 33 -10.12 -7.96 7.38
N GLY A 34 -9.25 -7.01 7.74
CA GLY A 34 -8.44 -7.08 8.96
C GLY A 34 -7.59 -8.36 9.02
N PRO A 35 -7.42 -8.98 10.20
CA PRO A 35 -6.57 -10.17 10.36
C PRO A 35 -6.99 -11.39 9.52
N GLY A 36 -8.27 -11.49 9.16
CA GLY A 36 -8.79 -12.56 8.30
C GLY A 36 -8.71 -12.24 6.80
N GLY A 37 -8.22 -11.05 6.44
CA GLY A 37 -8.08 -10.58 5.07
C GLY A 37 -6.72 -10.90 4.45
N SER A 38 -6.50 -10.37 3.26
CA SER A 38 -5.31 -10.68 2.44
C SER A 38 -3.98 -10.24 3.05
N LEU A 39 -3.98 -9.29 3.99
CA LEU A 39 -2.76 -8.78 4.62
C LEU A 39 -2.26 -9.63 5.80
N GLY A 40 -3.14 -10.41 6.44
CA GLY A 40 -2.82 -11.13 7.67
C GLY A 40 -2.63 -10.20 8.87
N CYS A 41 -1.90 -10.65 9.89
CA CYS A 41 -1.66 -9.87 11.11
C CYS A 41 -0.64 -8.75 10.86
N PRO A 42 -0.72 -7.63 11.61
CA PRO A 42 0.35 -6.65 11.60
C PRO A 42 1.63 -7.24 12.20
N LEU A 43 2.76 -6.73 11.72
CA LEU A 43 4.12 -7.06 12.16
C LEU A 43 4.81 -5.89 12.84
N THR A 44 4.24 -4.69 12.77
CA THR A 44 4.74 -3.47 13.40
C THR A 44 3.57 -2.61 13.86
N ASP A 45 3.83 -1.70 14.79
CA ASP A 45 2.98 -0.52 14.93
C ASP A 45 3.16 0.39 13.69
N GLU A 46 2.49 1.55 13.67
CA GLU A 46 2.70 2.54 12.62
C GLU A 46 4.12 3.13 12.67
N LEU A 47 4.85 3.02 11.56
CA LEU A 47 6.19 3.55 11.38
C LEU A 47 6.16 4.83 10.54
N VAL A 48 7.08 5.75 10.85
CA VAL A 48 7.40 6.87 9.96
C VAL A 48 8.19 6.34 8.77
N ASN A 49 7.83 6.75 7.56
CA ASN A 49 8.58 6.39 6.37
C ASN A 49 9.95 7.11 6.35
N PRO A 50 11.00 6.49 5.80
CA PRO A 50 12.32 7.09 5.62
C PRO A 50 12.34 8.52 5.04
N ASP A 51 11.39 8.86 4.18
CA ASP A 51 11.25 10.20 3.59
C ASP A 51 10.76 11.28 4.59
N GLY A 52 10.24 10.86 5.74
CA GLY A 52 9.71 11.72 6.80
C GLY A 52 8.29 12.23 6.57
N PHE A 53 7.66 11.97 5.42
CA PHE A 53 6.38 12.56 5.05
C PHE A 53 5.18 11.63 5.28
N GLY A 54 5.38 10.33 5.13
CA GLY A 54 4.30 9.36 5.27
C GLY A 54 4.47 8.42 6.45
N ARG A 55 3.58 7.43 6.45
CA ARG A 55 3.46 6.41 7.47
C ARG A 55 3.27 5.06 6.81
N ARG A 56 3.63 4.00 7.52
CA ARG A 56 3.37 2.63 7.08
C ARG A 56 3.18 1.68 8.23
N THR A 57 2.41 0.63 8.00
CA THR A 57 2.37 -0.55 8.86
C THR A 57 2.65 -1.78 8.02
N GLN A 58 3.55 -2.63 8.51
CA GLN A 58 3.88 -3.89 7.86
C GLN A 58 2.94 -4.99 8.38
N PHE A 59 2.55 -5.90 7.50
CA PHE A 59 1.69 -7.03 7.77
C PHE A 59 2.33 -8.31 7.20
N ASP A 60 1.82 -9.48 7.58
CA ASP A 60 2.35 -10.78 7.14
C ASP A 60 2.51 -10.90 5.62
N HIS A 61 1.61 -10.28 4.85
CA HIS A 61 1.53 -10.45 3.39
C HIS A 61 1.59 -9.13 2.60
N GLY A 62 2.05 -8.04 3.22
CA GLY A 62 2.19 -6.76 2.55
C GLY A 62 2.42 -5.61 3.51
N THR A 63 2.41 -4.39 2.97
CA THR A 63 2.53 -3.17 3.77
C THR A 63 1.50 -2.16 3.29
N ILE A 64 0.80 -1.51 4.21
CA ILE A 64 -0.02 -0.35 3.85
C ILE A 64 0.83 0.89 4.02
N TYR A 65 0.97 1.68 2.95
CA TYR A 65 1.63 2.97 2.94
C TYR A 65 0.59 4.09 2.92
N TRP A 66 0.84 5.15 3.68
CA TRP A 66 -0.01 6.34 3.75
C TRP A 66 0.80 7.61 3.53
N SER A 67 0.21 8.55 2.80
CA SER A 67 0.63 9.96 2.79
C SER A 67 -0.61 10.87 2.84
N ALA A 68 -0.43 12.11 3.29
CA ALA A 68 -1.51 13.09 3.32
C ALA A 68 -2.10 13.38 1.92
N ARG A 69 -1.34 13.16 0.84
CA ARG A 69 -1.80 13.42 -0.54
C ARG A 69 -2.51 12.24 -1.18
N THR A 70 -2.14 11.01 -0.80
CA THR A 70 -2.60 9.80 -1.50
C THR A 70 -3.54 8.94 -0.68
N GLY A 71 -3.56 9.11 0.65
CA GLY A 71 -4.25 8.19 1.56
C GLY A 71 -3.51 6.85 1.71
N ALA A 72 -4.16 5.89 2.36
CA ALA A 72 -3.59 4.59 2.69
C ALA A 72 -3.83 3.54 1.58
N TRP A 73 -2.77 2.92 1.07
CA TRP A 73 -2.86 1.89 0.03
C TRP A 73 -1.91 0.71 0.30
N PRO A 74 -2.36 -0.54 0.04
CA PRO A 74 -1.54 -1.72 0.19
C PRO A 74 -0.51 -1.82 -0.95
N VAL A 75 0.69 -2.29 -0.64
CA VAL A 75 1.76 -2.62 -1.58
C VAL A 75 2.34 -3.98 -1.16
N TRP A 76 2.53 -4.88 -2.13
CA TRP A 76 3.06 -6.23 -1.89
C TRP A 76 3.66 -6.83 -3.17
N GLY A 77 4.22 -8.03 -3.05
CA GLY A 77 4.63 -8.87 -4.18
C GLY A 77 5.60 -8.19 -5.15
N ALA A 78 5.55 -8.62 -6.41
CA ALA A 78 6.52 -8.21 -7.43
C ALA A 78 6.51 -6.70 -7.75
N ILE A 79 5.33 -6.06 -7.67
CA ILE A 79 5.21 -4.61 -7.85
C ILE A 79 5.89 -3.89 -6.68
N GLY A 80 5.63 -4.31 -5.44
CA GLY A 80 6.26 -3.74 -4.26
C GLY A 80 7.77 -3.89 -4.25
N ASP A 81 8.28 -5.07 -4.62
CA ASP A 81 9.72 -5.33 -4.73
C ASP A 81 10.38 -4.41 -5.76
N TYR A 82 9.76 -4.22 -6.93
CA TYR A 82 10.26 -3.31 -7.95
C TYR A 82 10.19 -1.86 -7.49
N TRP A 83 9.05 -1.41 -6.97
CA TRP A 83 8.89 -0.06 -6.44
C TRP A 83 9.97 0.27 -5.40
N CYS A 84 10.27 -0.68 -4.51
CA CYS A 84 11.34 -0.50 -3.53
C CYS A 84 12.76 -0.56 -4.12
N SER A 85 12.98 -1.29 -5.21
CA SER A 85 14.23 -1.19 -5.99
C SER A 85 14.43 0.19 -6.62
N GLN A 86 13.36 0.96 -6.82
CA GLN A 86 13.40 2.35 -7.31
C GLN A 86 13.44 3.40 -6.19
N GLY A 87 13.60 2.98 -4.92
CA GLY A 87 13.66 3.87 -3.75
C GLY A 87 12.37 3.95 -2.93
N CYS A 88 11.39 3.08 -3.18
CA CYS A 88 10.08 3.09 -2.52
C CYS A 88 9.43 4.50 -2.58
N GLU A 89 8.87 5.00 -1.46
CA GLU A 89 8.24 6.31 -1.37
C GLU A 89 9.22 7.49 -1.49
N ALA A 90 10.50 7.27 -1.18
CA ALA A 90 11.56 8.26 -1.36
C ALA A 90 12.06 8.33 -2.81
N GLY A 91 11.68 7.35 -3.63
CA GLY A 91 11.98 7.28 -5.05
C GLY A 91 11.13 8.24 -5.89
N TRP A 92 11.52 8.40 -7.16
CA TRP A 92 10.83 9.29 -8.10
C TRP A 92 9.39 8.86 -8.41
N THR A 93 9.02 7.60 -8.14
CA THR A 93 7.66 7.07 -8.31
C THR A 93 6.65 7.65 -7.32
N GLY A 94 7.13 8.06 -6.14
CA GLY A 94 6.31 8.52 -5.01
C GLY A 94 5.47 7.43 -4.36
N TYR A 95 4.40 7.84 -3.67
CA TYR A 95 3.48 6.98 -2.94
C TYR A 95 2.48 6.24 -3.84
N PRO A 96 1.95 5.07 -3.43
CA PRO A 96 0.82 4.44 -4.09
C PRO A 96 -0.44 5.32 -4.01
N THR A 97 -1.25 5.29 -5.07
CA THR A 97 -2.53 6.01 -5.20
C THR A 97 -3.72 5.07 -5.39
N GLY A 98 -3.47 3.77 -5.42
CA GLY A 98 -4.45 2.72 -5.65
C GLY A 98 -3.94 1.35 -5.17
N ALA A 99 -4.84 0.38 -5.04
CA ALA A 99 -4.46 -1.02 -4.86
C ALA A 99 -4.04 -1.62 -6.22
N GLU A 100 -3.42 -2.79 -6.20
CA GLU A 100 -3.19 -3.56 -7.41
C GLU A 100 -4.50 -3.90 -8.13
N TYR A 101 -4.50 -3.87 -9.47
CA TYR A 101 -5.64 -4.21 -10.32
C TYR A 101 -5.17 -4.92 -11.60
N THR A 102 -6.02 -5.77 -12.16
CA THR A 102 -5.68 -6.57 -13.34
C THR A 102 -6.16 -5.91 -14.64
N VAL A 103 -5.32 -5.91 -15.67
CA VAL A 103 -5.66 -5.52 -17.05
C VAL A 103 -5.18 -6.62 -17.99
N GLY A 104 -6.11 -7.44 -18.51
CA GLY A 104 -5.75 -8.62 -19.30
C GLY A 104 -4.90 -9.60 -18.45
N ASN A 105 -3.65 -9.82 -18.86
CA ASN A 105 -2.69 -10.69 -18.16
C ASN A 105 -1.69 -9.89 -17.30
N GLU A 106 -1.87 -8.58 -17.16
CA GLU A 106 -1.01 -7.71 -16.36
C GLU A 106 -1.66 -7.40 -15.02
N ILE A 107 -0.84 -7.33 -13.97
CA ILE A 107 -1.17 -6.72 -12.69
C ILE A 107 -0.58 -5.31 -12.72
N ARG A 108 -1.34 -4.29 -12.33
CA ARG A 108 -0.92 -2.89 -12.33
C ARG A 108 -1.19 -2.25 -10.99
N GLN A 109 -0.40 -1.26 -10.62
CA GLN A 109 -0.67 -0.38 -9.49
C GLN A 109 -0.28 1.06 -9.85
N ASN A 110 -1.15 1.98 -9.47
CA ASN A 110 -0.91 3.41 -9.66
C ASN A 110 -0.09 3.97 -8.50
N PHE A 111 0.92 4.76 -8.85
CA PHE A 111 1.72 5.58 -7.94
C PHE A 111 1.55 7.05 -8.32
N GLN A 112 2.04 7.97 -7.50
CA GLN A 112 1.89 9.42 -7.75
C GLN A 112 2.41 9.84 -9.13
N CYS A 113 3.54 9.27 -9.53
CA CYS A 113 4.29 9.74 -10.69
C CYS A 113 4.40 8.72 -11.82
N THR A 114 3.85 7.51 -11.65
CA THR A 114 3.89 6.45 -12.65
C THR A 114 2.81 5.38 -12.39
N VAL A 115 2.64 4.48 -13.35
CA VAL A 115 1.90 3.23 -13.18
C VAL A 115 2.89 2.08 -13.33
N ILE A 116 3.06 1.31 -12.27
CA ILE A 116 3.90 0.12 -12.29
C ILE A 116 3.00 -1.04 -12.74
N HIS A 117 3.42 -1.77 -13.77
CA HIS A 117 2.73 -2.98 -14.22
C HIS A 117 3.68 -4.16 -14.26
N PHE A 118 3.12 -5.34 -14.02
CA PHE A 118 3.80 -6.60 -13.92
C PHE A 118 3.02 -7.63 -14.74
N GLN A 119 3.70 -8.29 -15.67
CA GLN A 119 3.17 -9.44 -16.39
C GLN A 119 4.07 -10.64 -16.13
N ASP A 120 3.48 -11.74 -15.67
CA ASP A 120 4.20 -13.01 -15.65
C ASP A 120 4.06 -13.69 -17.02
N LEU A 121 5.19 -13.79 -17.74
CA LEU A 121 5.27 -14.42 -19.06
C LEU A 121 5.67 -15.90 -18.99
N GLY A 122 5.90 -16.44 -17.78
CA GLY A 122 6.44 -17.79 -17.57
C GLY A 122 7.91 -17.92 -17.97
N GLY A 123 8.63 -18.88 -17.37
CA GLY A 123 9.96 -19.29 -17.82
C GLY A 123 11.13 -18.35 -17.51
N GLY A 124 10.95 -17.30 -16.71
CA GLY A 124 12.05 -16.42 -16.26
C GLY A 124 11.99 -15.00 -16.82
N SER A 125 11.10 -14.18 -16.25
CA SER A 125 11.30 -12.74 -16.07
C SER A 125 11.58 -11.87 -17.31
N THR A 126 10.73 -11.90 -18.35
CA THR A 126 10.59 -10.69 -19.17
C THR A 126 9.69 -9.72 -18.39
N ARG A 127 10.32 -8.91 -17.53
CA ARG A 127 9.67 -7.86 -16.74
C ARG A 127 9.68 -6.59 -17.57
N THR A 128 8.58 -6.24 -18.22
CA THR A 128 8.47 -4.95 -18.89
C THR A 128 7.90 -3.95 -17.91
N TRP A 129 8.68 -2.91 -17.61
CA TRP A 129 8.22 -1.73 -16.92
C TRP A 129 8.05 -0.64 -17.97
N SER A 130 6.90 0.04 -18.00
CA SER A 130 6.71 1.24 -18.80
C SER A 130 6.21 2.32 -17.88
N GLU A 131 6.95 3.42 -17.84
CA GLU A 131 6.77 4.49 -16.90
C GLU A 131 6.12 5.67 -17.63
N GLY A 132 4.88 6.00 -17.26
CA GLY A 132 4.27 7.26 -17.65
C GLY A 132 4.61 8.30 -16.61
N ASN A 133 5.66 9.11 -16.81
CA ASN A 133 6.00 10.18 -15.86
C ASN A 133 4.90 11.24 -15.84
N THR A 134 4.15 11.29 -14.73
CA THR A 134 3.15 12.35 -14.48
C THR A 134 3.65 13.43 -13.53
N CYS A 135 4.82 13.24 -12.92
CA CYS A 135 5.51 14.26 -12.13
C CYS A 135 6.81 14.66 -12.85
N ALA A 136 6.97 15.97 -13.08
CA ALA A 136 8.18 16.59 -13.60
C ALA A 136 8.88 17.39 -12.50
#